data_AF-A0A959PJA4-F1
#
_entry.id   AF-A0A959PJA4-F1
#
_cell.length_a   1.000
_cell.length_b   1.000
_cell.length_c   1.000
_cell.angle_alpha   90.00
_cell.angle_beta   90.00
_cell.angle_gamma   90.00
#
_symmetry.space_group_name_H-M   'P 1'
#
loop_
_entity.id
_entity.type
_entity.pdbx_description
1 polymer ?
#
loop_
_entity_poly.entity_id
_entity_poly.type
_entity_poly.pdbx_seq_one_letter_code
_entity_poly.pdbx_strand_id
1 'polypeptide(L)'
;MERTNRWILLMMTAGILFFGCQQEKEDPLPYEDEKIISILLDVHLAEAALQSLGKVMKDSMTDVYYDQIYTIHQISKADFQKMMELLRNSPKNLNRIYGQLMERVEIEEKEIEARIETKRRDKDSTDLIKIHEEKTDE
;
A
#
# COMPACT_ATOMS: atom_id res chain seq x y z
N MET A 1 -13.02 50.34 -34.15
CA MET A 1 -13.59 49.55 -33.02
C MET A 1 -12.90 48.19 -32.84
N GLU A 2 -12.32 47.58 -33.88
CA GLU A 2 -11.66 46.26 -33.76
C GLU A 2 -10.28 46.26 -33.07
N ARG A 3 -9.52 47.36 -33.16
CA ARG A 3 -8.18 47.46 -32.55
C ARG A 3 -8.22 47.42 -31.02
N THR A 4 -9.22 48.02 -30.38
CA THR A 4 -9.34 48.08 -28.91
C THR A 4 -9.73 46.71 -28.33
N ASN A 5 -10.57 45.94 -29.02
CA ASN A 5 -10.98 44.60 -28.58
C ASN A 5 -9.82 43.59 -28.59
N ARG A 6 -8.84 43.77 -29.48
CA ARG A 6 -7.66 42.90 -29.57
C ARG A 6 -6.71 43.06 -28.39
N TRP A 7 -6.62 44.26 -27.82
CA TRP A 7 -5.84 44.54 -26.62
C TRP A 7 -6.55 44.08 -25.35
N ILE A 8 -7.89 44.21 -25.31
CA ILE A 8 -8.71 43.68 -24.20
C ILE A 8 -8.61 42.14 -24.15
N LEU A 9 -8.70 41.47 -25.30
CA LEU A 9 -8.51 40.01 -25.37
C LEU A 9 -7.11 39.57 -24.95
N LEU A 10 -6.05 40.28 -25.38
CA LEU A 10 -4.67 39.98 -24.98
C LEU A 10 -4.45 40.18 -23.47
N MET A 11 -5.02 41.23 -22.89
CA MET A 11 -4.93 41.52 -21.47
C MET A 11 -5.72 40.51 -20.62
N MET A 12 -6.85 40.02 -21.13
CA MET A 12 -7.66 38.99 -20.48
C MET A 12 -6.97 37.61 -20.52
N THR A 13 -6.29 37.26 -21.61
CA THR A 13 -5.47 36.03 -21.69
C THR A 13 -4.22 36.07 -20.82
N ALA A 14 -3.61 37.25 -20.63
CA ALA A 14 -2.43 37.41 -19.79
C ALA A 14 -2.75 37.28 -18.28
N GLY A 15 -3.97 37.63 -17.85
CA GLY A 15 -4.39 37.53 -16.44
C GLY A 15 -4.56 36.09 -15.94
N ILE A 16 -4.83 35.12 -16.83
CA ILE A 16 -5.06 33.71 -16.47
C ILE A 16 -3.74 32.98 -16.15
N LEU A 17 -2.60 33.53 -16.58
CA LEU A 17 -1.27 32.92 -16.40
C LEU A 17 -0.65 33.16 -15.01
N PHE A 18 -1.27 33.97 -14.15
CA PHE A 18 -0.70 34.34 -12.84
C PHE A 18 -1.28 33.61 -11.63
N PHE A 19 -2.22 32.69 -11.79
CA PHE A 19 -2.59 31.75 -10.72
C PHE A 19 -1.59 30.57 -10.71
N GLY A 20 -0.36 30.88 -10.30
CA GLY A 20 0.66 29.87 -10.01
C GLY A 20 0.35 29.13 -8.71
N CYS A 21 0.70 27.83 -8.67
CA CYS A 21 0.56 26.96 -7.51
C CYS A 21 1.07 27.66 -6.23
N GLN A 22 0.15 27.90 -5.30
CA GLN A 22 0.50 28.17 -3.92
C GLN A 22 1.14 26.88 -3.38
N GLN A 23 2.38 26.99 -2.89
CA GLN A 23 3.08 25.84 -2.31
C GLN A 23 2.43 25.54 -0.97
N GLU A 24 1.50 24.58 -1.00
CA GLU A 24 0.76 24.13 0.16
C GLU A 24 1.73 23.55 1.18
N LYS A 25 1.66 24.01 2.43
CA LYS A 25 2.48 23.48 3.50
C LYS A 25 2.01 22.05 3.75
N GLU A 26 2.89 21.08 3.52
CA GLU A 26 2.61 19.67 3.77
C GLU A 26 2.40 19.46 5.28
N ASP A 27 1.20 19.05 5.66
CA ASP A 27 0.95 18.58 7.00
C ASP A 27 1.73 17.28 7.23
N PRO A 28 2.40 17.13 8.40
CA PRO A 28 3.15 15.94 8.71
C PRO A 28 2.22 14.73 8.86
N LEU A 29 2.69 13.57 8.40
CA LEU A 29 1.99 12.31 8.62
C LEU A 29 1.95 11.98 10.13
N PRO A 30 0.89 11.32 10.61
CA PRO A 30 0.73 11.03 12.04
C PRO A 30 1.67 9.95 12.57
N TYR A 31 2.31 9.19 11.67
CA TYR A 31 3.20 8.07 11.98
C TYR A 31 4.43 8.09 11.07
N GLU A 32 5.46 7.33 11.46
CA GLU A 32 6.63 7.05 10.64
C GLU A 32 6.31 6.14 9.44
N ASP A 33 7.11 6.25 8.39
CA ASP A 33 6.88 5.56 7.11
C ASP A 33 6.74 4.06 7.27
N GLU A 34 7.62 3.42 8.04
CA GLU A 34 7.62 1.97 8.28
C GLU A 34 6.30 1.47 8.89
N LYS A 35 5.76 2.25 9.85
CA LYS A 35 4.46 1.94 10.46
C LYS A 35 3.33 2.10 9.45
N ILE A 36 3.36 3.16 8.65
CA ILE A 36 2.35 3.40 7.60
C ILE A 36 2.39 2.29 6.55
N ILE A 37 3.58 1.88 6.10
CA ILE A 37 3.78 0.79 5.15
C ILE A 37 3.21 -0.51 5.71
N SER A 38 3.51 -0.83 6.98
CA SER A 38 2.99 -2.03 7.65
C SER A 38 1.46 -2.04 7.74
N ILE A 39 0.84 -0.89 8.05
CA ILE A 39 -0.63 -0.74 8.04
C ILE A 39 -1.18 -0.96 6.63
N LEU A 40 -0.56 -0.34 5.62
CA LEU A 40 -1.05 -0.42 4.23
C LEU A 40 -0.91 -1.84 3.65
N LEU A 41 0.13 -2.59 4.00
CA LEU A 41 0.25 -4.01 3.63
C LEU A 41 -0.95 -4.82 4.11
N ASP A 42 -1.30 -4.70 5.40
CA ASP A 42 -2.43 -5.43 5.97
C ASP A 42 -3.77 -4.97 5.39
N VAL A 43 -3.93 -3.67 5.11
CA VAL A 43 -5.10 -3.15 4.40
C VAL A 43 -5.21 -3.78 3.01
N HIS A 44 -4.13 -3.80 2.23
CA HIS A 44 -4.16 -4.39 0.89
C HIS A 44 -4.40 -5.89 0.91
N LEU A 45 -3.87 -6.60 1.91
CA LEU A 45 -4.14 -8.02 2.13
C LEU A 45 -5.62 -8.27 2.48
N ALA A 46 -6.19 -7.46 3.37
CA ALA A 46 -7.61 -7.53 3.72
C ALA A 46 -8.50 -7.27 2.51
N GLU A 47 -8.22 -6.23 1.72
CA GLU A 47 -8.96 -5.92 0.50
C GLU A 47 -8.88 -7.06 -0.53
N ALA A 48 -7.70 -7.66 -0.70
CA ALA A 48 -7.53 -8.83 -1.58
C ALA A 48 -8.37 -10.03 -1.10
N ALA A 49 -8.41 -10.31 0.20
CA ALA A 49 -9.25 -11.36 0.77
C ALA A 49 -10.75 -11.08 0.53
N LEU A 50 -11.18 -9.84 0.73
CA LEU A 50 -12.57 -9.39 0.55
C LEU A 50 -13.05 -9.49 -0.90
N GLN A 51 -12.16 -9.38 -1.90
CA GLN A 51 -12.53 -9.51 -3.32
C GLN A 51 -13.12 -10.88 -3.67
N SER A 52 -12.75 -11.92 -2.92
CA SER A 52 -13.26 -13.28 -3.15
C SER A 52 -14.67 -13.53 -2.59
N LEU A 53 -15.22 -12.59 -1.81
CA LEU A 53 -16.47 -12.76 -1.08
C LEU A 53 -17.68 -12.22 -1.84
N GLY A 54 -18.84 -12.87 -1.64
CA GLY A 54 -20.13 -12.35 -2.09
C GLY A 54 -20.51 -11.05 -1.34
N LYS A 55 -21.26 -10.15 -1.99
CA LYS A 55 -21.56 -8.78 -1.51
C LYS A 55 -21.98 -8.68 -0.04
N VAL A 56 -22.94 -9.48 0.41
CA VAL A 56 -23.47 -9.43 1.79
C VAL A 56 -22.41 -9.84 2.82
N MET A 57 -21.62 -10.86 2.48
CA MET A 57 -20.53 -11.34 3.34
C MET A 57 -19.36 -10.34 3.34
N LYS A 58 -19.09 -9.70 2.20
CA LYS A 58 -18.08 -8.66 2.08
C LYS A 58 -18.34 -7.52 3.07
N ASP A 59 -19.55 -6.95 3.08
CA ASP A 59 -19.89 -5.85 4.00
C ASP A 59 -19.65 -6.24 5.47
N SER A 60 -20.03 -7.47 5.85
CA SER A 60 -19.82 -7.97 7.22
C SER A 60 -18.34 -8.21 7.56
N MET A 61 -17.56 -8.71 6.60
CA MET A 61 -16.14 -9.01 6.82
C MET A 61 -15.25 -7.77 6.74
N THR A 62 -15.67 -6.73 6.02
CA THR A 62 -14.94 -5.46 5.95
C THR A 62 -14.74 -4.87 7.34
N ASP A 63 -15.81 -4.74 8.13
CA ASP A 63 -15.70 -4.17 9.49
C ASP A 63 -14.78 -5.03 10.38
N VAL A 64 -14.88 -6.36 10.29
CA VAL A 64 -14.03 -7.29 11.05
C VAL A 64 -12.55 -7.11 10.72
N TYR A 65 -12.19 -7.03 9.43
CA TYR A 65 -10.80 -6.89 9.04
C TYR A 65 -10.22 -5.52 9.42
N TYR A 66 -10.97 -4.44 9.23
CA TYR A 66 -10.49 -3.12 9.63
C TYR A 66 -10.33 -3.00 11.15
N ASP A 67 -11.25 -3.57 11.94
CA ASP A 67 -11.11 -3.61 13.41
C ASP A 67 -9.87 -4.41 13.86
N GLN A 68 -9.54 -5.49 13.16
CA GLN A 68 -8.31 -6.26 13.39
C GLN A 68 -7.07 -5.42 13.07
N ILE A 69 -7.04 -4.73 11.93
CA ILE A 69 -5.93 -3.85 11.52
C ILE A 69 -5.70 -2.76 12.58
N TYR A 70 -6.77 -2.11 13.04
CA TYR A 70 -6.68 -1.10 14.10
C TYR A 70 -6.06 -1.66 15.38
N THR A 71 -6.46 -2.88 15.75
CA THR A 71 -5.95 -3.58 16.93
C THR A 71 -4.47 -3.97 16.79
N ILE A 72 -4.08 -4.55 15.66
CA ILE A 72 -2.69 -5.00 15.37
C ILE A 72 -1.73 -3.81 15.42
N HIS A 73 -2.10 -2.70 14.78
CA HIS A 73 -1.24 -1.52 14.64
C HIS A 73 -1.38 -0.50 15.78
N GLN A 74 -2.26 -0.78 16.75
CA GLN A 74 -2.56 0.08 17.88
C GLN A 74 -2.91 1.51 17.44
N ILE A 75 -3.84 1.63 16.49
CA ILE A 75 -4.32 2.90 15.96
C ILE A 75 -5.84 2.99 16.13
N SER A 76 -6.37 4.21 16.28
CA SER A 76 -7.81 4.39 16.22
C SER A 76 -8.30 4.48 14.77
N LYS A 77 -9.58 4.22 14.55
CA LYS A 77 -10.25 4.49 13.27
C LYS A 77 -10.07 5.94 12.81
N ALA A 78 -10.12 6.89 13.76
CA ALA A 78 -9.93 8.31 13.47
C ALA A 78 -8.50 8.61 13.01
N ASP A 79 -7.50 8.00 13.64
CA ASP A 79 -6.10 8.16 13.23
C ASP A 79 -5.85 7.58 11.84
N PHE A 80 -6.42 6.41 11.56
CA PHE A 80 -6.36 5.79 10.24
C PHE A 80 -7.00 6.68 9.16
N GLN A 81 -8.21 7.20 9.42
CA GLN A 81 -8.90 8.11 8.50
C GLN A 81 -8.09 9.38 8.24
N LYS A 82 -7.55 10.00 9.28
CA LYS A 82 -6.69 11.18 9.17
C LYS A 82 -5.40 10.87 8.39
N MET A 83 -4.76 9.74 8.66
CA MET A 83 -3.59 9.27 7.91
C MET A 83 -3.90 9.13 6.41
N MET A 84 -5.01 8.47 6.08
CA MET A 84 -5.44 8.29 4.68
C MET A 84 -5.79 9.61 4.00
N GLU A 85 -6.41 10.55 4.71
CA GLU A 85 -6.69 11.89 4.21
C GLU A 85 -5.39 12.65 3.89
N LEU A 86 -4.42 12.64 4.81
CA LEU A 86 -3.12 13.30 4.63
C LEU A 86 -2.32 12.68 3.46
N LEU A 87 -2.35 11.35 3.32
CA LEU A 87 -1.73 10.67 2.17
C LEU A 87 -2.39 11.08 0.86
N ARG A 88 -3.72 11.12 0.80
CA ARG A 88 -4.47 11.46 -0.41
C ARG A 88 -4.27 12.92 -0.85
N ASN A 89 -4.17 13.84 0.12
CA ASN A 89 -4.06 15.26 -0.16
C ASN A 89 -2.63 15.70 -0.50
N SER A 90 -1.62 14.87 -0.24
CA SER A 90 -0.21 15.17 -0.54
C SER A 90 0.36 14.17 -1.56
N PRO A 91 0.39 14.51 -2.87
CA PRO A 91 0.95 13.65 -3.92
C PRO A 91 2.39 13.19 -3.65
N LYS A 92 3.20 14.03 -3.01
CA LYS A 92 4.59 13.70 -2.64
C LYS A 92 4.66 12.59 -1.59
N ASN A 93 3.94 12.75 -0.46
CA ASN A 93 3.81 11.70 0.55
C ASN A 93 3.24 10.41 -0.04
N LEU A 94 2.21 10.50 -0.88
CA LEU A 94 1.62 9.34 -1.54
C LEU A 94 2.66 8.58 -2.37
N ASN A 95 3.36 9.27 -3.26
CA ASN A 95 4.38 8.66 -4.13
C ASN A 95 5.53 8.04 -3.34
N ARG A 96 5.98 8.72 -2.28
CA ARG A 96 7.06 8.23 -1.42
C ARG A 96 6.66 6.95 -0.69
N ILE A 97 5.52 6.97 0.00
CA ILE A 97 5.02 5.83 0.78
C ILE A 97 4.70 4.64 -0.14
N TYR A 98 3.99 4.85 -1.25
CA TYR A 98 3.68 3.77 -2.18
C TYR A 98 4.92 3.23 -2.90
N GLY A 99 5.94 4.06 -3.15
CA GLY A 99 7.22 3.59 -3.65
C GLY A 99 7.89 2.60 -2.70
N GLN A 100 7.96 2.95 -1.41
CA GLN A 100 8.53 2.08 -0.37
C GLN A 100 7.68 0.82 -0.14
N LEU A 101 6.35 0.94 -0.20
CA LEU A 101 5.43 -0.18 -0.08
C LEU A 101 5.67 -1.23 -1.19
N MET A 102 5.82 -0.78 -2.45
CA MET A 102 6.08 -1.69 -3.56
C MET A 102 7.43 -2.39 -3.43
N GLU A 103 8.47 -1.65 -3.00
CA GLU A 103 9.78 -2.24 -2.70
C GLU A 103 9.69 -3.30 -1.60
N ARG A 104 8.91 -3.02 -0.54
CA ARG A 104 8.69 -3.96 0.57
C ARG A 104 8.01 -5.24 0.10
N VAL A 105 6.98 -5.15 -0.75
CA VAL A 105 6.30 -6.31 -1.34
C VAL A 105 7.29 -7.15 -2.15
N GLU A 106 8.09 -6.53 -3.02
CA GLU A 106 9.07 -7.26 -3.86
C GLU A 106 10.10 -8.02 -3.02
N ILE A 107 10.58 -7.41 -1.91
CA ILE A 107 11.51 -8.06 -0.98
C ILE A 107 10.84 -9.25 -0.30
N GLU A 108 9.63 -9.07 0.22
CA GLU A 108 8.90 -10.14 0.92
C GLU A 108 8.57 -11.32 -0.01
N GLU A 109 8.20 -11.06 -1.26
CA GLU A 109 7.99 -12.11 -2.27
C GLU A 109 9.25 -12.95 -2.50
N LYS A 110 10.40 -12.29 -2.72
CA LYS A 110 11.69 -12.99 -2.89
C LYS A 110 12.08 -13.81 -1.67
N GLU A 111 11.84 -13.27 -0.47
CA GLU A 111 12.10 -14.01 0.77
C GLU A 111 11.20 -15.25 0.91
N ILE A 112 9.92 -15.13 0.56
CA ILE A 112 8.97 -16.25 0.57
C ILE A 112 9.42 -17.33 -0.41
N GLU A 113 9.80 -16.96 -1.63
CA GLU A 113 10.30 -17.91 -2.64
C GLU A 113 11.55 -18.66 -2.15
N ALA A 114 12.52 -17.94 -1.58
CA ALA A 114 13.73 -18.55 -1.03
C ALA A 114 13.41 -19.50 0.15
N ARG A 115 12.45 -19.14 1.01
CA ARG A 115 11.98 -20.00 2.11
C ARG A 115 11.24 -21.24 1.61
N ILE A 116 10.52 -21.16 0.50
CA ILE A 116 9.85 -22.32 -0.11
C ILE A 116 10.89 -23.27 -0.71
N GLU A 117 11.89 -22.75 -1.42
CA GLU A 117 12.93 -23.55 -2.07
C GLU A 117 13.80 -24.31 -1.04
N THR A 118 14.19 -23.63 0.04
CA THR A 118 14.92 -24.27 1.15
C THR A 118 14.12 -25.41 1.77
N LYS A 119 12.84 -25.18 2.10
CA LYS A 119 11.95 -26.24 2.63
C LYS A 119 11.79 -27.43 1.67
N ARG A 120 11.76 -27.20 0.35
CA ARG A 120 11.69 -28.27 -0.65
C ARG A 120 12.95 -29.12 -0.65
N ARG A 121 14.12 -28.49 -0.61
CA ARG A 121 15.42 -29.16 -0.56
C ARG A 121 15.59 -30.00 0.70
N ASP A 122 15.19 -29.45 1.85
CA ASP A 122 15.28 -30.14 3.15
C ASP A 122 14.38 -31.38 3.19
N LYS A 123 13.18 -31.28 2.58
CA LYS A 123 12.25 -32.41 2.45
C LYS A 123 12.81 -33.52 1.56
N ASP A 124 13.35 -33.18 0.39
CA ASP A 124 13.97 -34.15 -0.54
C ASP A 124 15.13 -34.88 0.12
N SER A 125 16.00 -34.16 0.85
CA SER A 125 17.09 -34.78 1.60
C SER A 125 16.61 -35.72 2.70
N THR A 126 15.51 -35.39 3.39
CA THR A 126 14.94 -36.24 4.44
C THR A 126 14.29 -37.51 3.86
N ASP A 127 13.64 -37.39 2.71
CA ASP A 127 12.98 -38.52 2.03
C ASP A 127 14.03 -39.50 1.47
N LEU A 128 15.18 -39.01 0.97
CA LEU A 128 16.30 -39.86 0.54
C LEU A 128 16.94 -40.66 1.69
N ILE A 129 17.07 -40.06 2.88
CA ILE A 129 17.61 -40.74 4.06
C ILE A 129 16.69 -41.90 4.49
N LYS A 130 15.36 -41.68 4.51
CA LYS A 130 14.38 -42.71 4.87
C LYS A 130 14.37 -43.89 3.90
N ILE A 131 14.50 -43.63 2.59
CA ILE A 131 14.58 -44.68 1.57
C ILE A 131 15.87 -45.52 1.74
N HIS A 132 16.95 -44.91 2.23
CA HIS A 132 18.18 -45.64 2.53
C HIS A 132 18.04 -46.49 3.79
N GLU A 133 17.46 -45.95 4.87
CA GLU A 133 17.23 -46.68 6.13
C GLU A 133 16.29 -47.89 5.92
N GLU A 134 15.17 -47.73 5.20
CA GLU A 134 14.21 -48.82 4.93
C GLU A 134 14.80 -49.96 4.08
N LYS A 135 15.82 -49.69 3.27
CA LYS A 135 16.53 -50.70 2.46
C LYS A 135 17.65 -51.43 3.21
N THR A 136 18.01 -51.01 4.42
CA THR A 136 19.12 -51.60 5.17
C THR A 136 18.65 -52.68 6.16
N ASP A 137 17.34 -52.81 6.36
CA ASP A 137 16.69 -53.75 7.29
C ASP A 137 16.05 -55.00 6.62
N GLU A 138 16.26 -55.19 5.30
CA GLU A 138 15.93 -56.42 4.52
C GLU A 138 17.19 -57.24 4.17
#